data_AF-K2D587-F1
#
_entry.id   AF-K2D587-F1
#
_cell.length_a   1.000
_cell.length_b   1.000
_cell.length_c   1.000
_cell.angle_alpha   90.00
_cell.angle_beta   90.00
_cell.angle_gamma   90.00
#
_symmetry.space_group_name_H-M   'P 1'
#
loop_
_entity.id
_entity.type
_entity.pdbx_description
1 polymer ?
#
loop_
_entity_poly.entity_id
_entity_poly.type
_entity_poly.pdbx_seq_one_letter_code
_entity_poly.pdbx_strand_id
1 'polypeptide(L)'
;MTDLFDSPHITGALYFTDQGHYLFKYKALNPWGSHAEENHTITKSIREPEVAAAFSHIGSDSGYLQEGVIRVGNNSKGAWFVFIRKPAKCSIEVADTGKITMPAPLLVFIGAAGSYYVFALAKKTFSPDATAYQAPFPNVN
;
A
#
# COMPACT_ATOMS: atom_id res chain seq x y z
N MET A 1 3.56 -15.17 -37.64
CA MET A 1 4.25 -14.17 -36.80
C MET A 1 4.58 -14.89 -35.51
N THR A 2 5.86 -14.97 -35.14
CA THR A 2 6.30 -15.66 -33.91
C THR A 2 5.84 -14.87 -32.70
N ASP A 3 5.35 -15.56 -31.66
CA ASP A 3 4.95 -14.92 -30.41
C ASP A 3 6.20 -14.29 -29.78
N LEU A 4 6.14 -13.00 -29.44
CA LEU A 4 7.26 -12.30 -28.79
C LEU A 4 7.64 -12.98 -27.47
N PHE A 5 6.70 -13.68 -26.82
CA PHE A 5 6.96 -14.43 -25.59
C PHE A 5 8.04 -15.52 -25.72
N ASP A 6 8.26 -16.03 -26.94
CA ASP A 6 9.29 -17.03 -27.21
C ASP A 6 10.71 -16.44 -27.09
N SER A 7 10.85 -15.11 -27.07
CA SER A 7 12.11 -14.42 -26.81
C SER A 7 12.70 -14.84 -25.45
N PRO A 8 14.01 -15.15 -25.37
CA PRO A 8 14.67 -15.47 -24.11
C PRO A 8 14.69 -14.28 -23.14
N HIS A 9 14.48 -13.06 -23.64
CA HIS A 9 14.47 -11.84 -22.84
C HIS A 9 13.10 -11.49 -22.26
N ILE A 10 12.03 -12.22 -22.65
CA ILE A 10 10.68 -12.01 -22.13
C ILE A 10 10.37 -13.04 -21.06
N THR A 11 10.01 -12.57 -19.86
CA THR A 11 9.63 -13.41 -18.71
C THR A 11 8.12 -13.51 -18.50
N GLY A 12 7.37 -12.54 -19.03
CA GLY A 12 5.91 -12.45 -18.93
C GLY A 12 5.30 -11.65 -20.09
N ALA A 13 4.07 -11.97 -20.45
CA ALA A 13 3.29 -11.25 -21.45
C ALA A 13 1.82 -11.13 -21.00
N LEU A 14 1.24 -9.97 -21.25
CA LEU A 14 -0.19 -9.72 -21.09
C LEU A 14 -0.84 -9.66 -22.48
N TYR A 15 -1.82 -10.53 -22.70
CA TYR A 15 -2.57 -10.59 -23.95
C TYR A 15 -3.97 -10.00 -23.74
N PHE A 16 -4.42 -9.28 -24.76
CA PHE A 16 -5.75 -8.70 -24.87
C PHE A 16 -6.55 -9.54 -25.84
N THR A 17 -7.71 -10.02 -25.42
CA THR A 17 -8.63 -10.76 -26.29
C THR A 17 -9.60 -9.81 -26.98
N ASP A 18 -10.19 -10.25 -28.09
CA ASP A 18 -11.27 -9.54 -28.80
C ASP A 18 -12.57 -9.46 -27.98
N GLN A 19 -12.71 -10.29 -26.95
CA GLN A 19 -13.84 -10.29 -26.01
C GLN A 19 -13.62 -9.40 -24.76
N GLY A 20 -12.53 -8.63 -24.70
CA GLY A 20 -12.22 -7.74 -23.57
C GLY A 20 -11.66 -8.46 -22.34
N HIS A 21 -11.34 -9.74 -22.42
CA HIS A 21 -10.62 -10.48 -21.38
C HIS A 21 -9.11 -10.33 -21.49
N TYR A 22 -8.42 -10.57 -20.38
CA TYR A 22 -6.97 -10.53 -20.28
C TYR A 22 -6.40 -11.90 -19.92
N LEU A 23 -5.28 -12.25 -20.56
CA LEU A 23 -4.50 -13.44 -20.24
C LEU A 23 -3.08 -13.03 -19.87
N PHE A 24 -2.60 -13.50 -18.72
CA PHE A 24 -1.21 -13.32 -18.33
C PHE A 24 -0.47 -14.64 -18.44
N LYS A 25 0.58 -14.64 -19.25
CA LYS A 25 1.46 -15.78 -19.49
C LYS A 25 2.83 -15.45 -18.92
N TYR A 26 3.43 -16.34 -18.14
CA TYR A 26 4.75 -16.12 -17.56
C TYR A 26 5.56 -17.40 -17.44
N LYS A 27 6.89 -17.26 -17.47
CA LYS A 27 7.85 -18.36 -17.30
C LYS A 27 8.08 -18.53 -15.79
N ALA A 28 7.60 -19.64 -15.23
CA ALA A 28 7.80 -19.97 -13.83
C ALA A 28 9.08 -20.80 -13.65
N LEU A 29 9.84 -20.45 -12.61
CA LEU A 29 10.91 -21.33 -12.11
C LEU A 29 10.26 -22.46 -11.31
N ASN A 30 10.72 -23.69 -11.49
CA ASN A 30 10.25 -24.84 -10.71
C ASN A 30 10.50 -24.57 -9.21
N PRO A 31 9.44 -24.51 -8.36
CA PRO A 31 9.59 -24.22 -6.93
C PRO A 31 10.19 -25.39 -6.16
N TRP A 32 10.18 -26.59 -6.74
CA TRP A 32 10.67 -27.83 -6.16
C TRP A 32 11.89 -28.29 -6.94
N GLY A 33 13.08 -27.95 -6.41
CA GLY A 33 14.35 -28.24 -7.05
C GLY A 33 14.65 -29.73 -7.12
N SER A 34 14.75 -30.25 -8.34
CA SER A 34 15.70 -31.29 -8.74
C SER A 34 15.59 -31.50 -10.24
N HIS A 35 16.70 -31.25 -10.94
CA HIS A 35 16.91 -31.24 -12.39
C HIS A 35 16.42 -29.98 -13.12
N ALA A 36 17.40 -29.33 -13.75
CA ALA A 36 17.29 -28.08 -14.47
C ALA A 36 16.53 -28.24 -15.80
N GLU A 37 16.04 -27.09 -16.30
CA GLU A 37 15.79 -26.76 -17.71
C GLU A 37 14.37 -26.84 -18.31
N GLU A 38 13.31 -27.10 -17.55
CA GLU A 38 11.96 -26.84 -18.08
C GLU A 38 11.37 -25.54 -17.52
N ASN A 39 11.47 -24.47 -18.33
CA ASN A 39 10.68 -23.25 -18.12
C ASN A 39 9.19 -23.61 -18.26
N HIS A 40 8.52 -23.84 -17.14
CA HIS A 40 7.07 -24.05 -17.18
C HIS A 40 6.37 -22.74 -17.49
N THR A 41 5.67 -22.72 -18.62
CA THR A 41 4.82 -21.61 -18.98
C THR A 41 3.47 -21.75 -18.28
N ILE A 42 3.14 -20.77 -17.46
CA ILE A 42 1.84 -20.70 -16.77
C ILE A 42 1.01 -19.61 -17.45
N THR A 43 -0.24 -19.93 -17.77
CA THR A 43 -1.23 -18.97 -18.30
C THR A 43 -2.39 -18.85 -17.32
N LYS A 44 -2.77 -17.62 -16.98
CA LYS A 44 -3.92 -17.32 -16.12
C LYS A 44 -4.81 -16.26 -16.76
N SER A 45 -6.12 -16.40 -16.59
CA SER A 45 -7.05 -15.32 -16.90
C SER A 45 -7.02 -14.28 -15.77
N ILE A 46 -6.97 -13.01 -16.14
CA ILE A 46 -6.94 -11.88 -15.21
C ILE A 46 -8.13 -10.97 -15.50
N ARG A 47 -8.73 -10.42 -14.44
CA ARG A 47 -9.87 -9.50 -14.55
C ARG A 47 -9.41 -8.08 -14.82
N GLU A 48 -10.25 -7.29 -15.47
CA GLU A 48 -10.00 -5.87 -15.76
C GLU A 48 -9.52 -5.06 -14.54
N PRO A 49 -10.09 -5.20 -13.32
CA PRO A 49 -9.63 -4.44 -12.17
C PRO A 49 -8.20 -4.79 -11.73
N GLU A 50 -7.77 -6.03 -11.93
CA GLU A 50 -6.43 -6.50 -11.57
C GLU A 50 -5.38 -5.96 -12.56
N VAL A 51 -5.74 -5.90 -13.85
CA VAL A 51 -4.93 -5.26 -14.89
C VAL A 51 -4.83 -3.76 -14.63
N ALA A 52 -5.95 -3.09 -14.36
CA ALA A 52 -5.97 -1.68 -14.00
C ALA A 52 -5.09 -1.41 -12.76
N ALA A 53 -5.15 -2.25 -11.73
CA ALA A 53 -4.30 -2.13 -10.55
C ALA A 53 -2.80 -2.31 -10.88
N ALA A 54 -2.44 -3.24 -11.77
CA ALA A 54 -1.06 -3.48 -12.17
C ALA A 54 -0.44 -2.30 -12.94
N PHE A 55 -1.21 -1.62 -13.80
CA PHE A 55 -0.73 -0.50 -14.61
C PHE A 55 -0.89 0.87 -13.95
N SER A 56 -1.82 1.01 -13.02
CA SER A 56 -2.14 2.32 -12.48
C SER A 56 -1.06 2.85 -11.56
N HIS A 57 -0.36 2.01 -10.77
CA HIS A 57 0.47 2.45 -9.63
C HIS A 57 -0.23 3.48 -8.71
N ILE A 58 -1.54 3.67 -8.87
CA ILE A 58 -2.37 4.59 -8.13
C ILE A 58 -2.85 3.79 -6.93
N GLY A 59 -2.61 4.31 -5.73
CA GLY A 59 -3.18 3.75 -4.51
C GLY A 59 -4.68 3.58 -4.71
N SER A 60 -5.17 2.34 -4.67
CA SER A 60 -6.59 2.05 -4.79
C SER A 60 -7.27 2.52 -3.51
N ASP A 61 -8.07 3.58 -3.57
CA ASP A 61 -8.95 3.92 -2.45
C ASP A 61 -10.00 2.81 -2.34
N SER A 62 -9.84 1.92 -1.36
CA SER A 62 -10.87 0.95 -1.03
C SER A 62 -12.10 1.73 -0.59
N GLY A 63 -13.15 1.81 -1.42
CA GLY A 63 -14.30 2.71 -1.30
C GLY A 63 -15.15 2.65 -0.02
N TYR A 64 -14.64 2.06 1.07
CA TYR A 64 -15.14 2.14 2.45
C TYR A 64 -13.98 2.40 3.42
N LEU A 65 -13.19 3.45 3.17
CA LEU A 65 -12.17 3.88 4.11
C LEU A 65 -12.84 4.45 5.37
N GLN A 66 -12.47 3.92 6.55
CA GLN A 66 -12.87 4.49 7.83
C GLN A 66 -12.49 5.97 7.88
N GLU A 67 -13.29 6.79 8.59
CA GLU A 67 -13.00 8.21 8.75
C GLU A 67 -11.55 8.40 9.24
N GLY A 68 -10.74 9.09 8.44
CA GLY A 68 -9.33 9.36 8.73
C GLY A 68 -8.35 8.55 7.88
N VAL A 69 -8.72 7.42 7.27
CA VAL A 69 -7.83 6.77 6.29
C VAL A 69 -7.85 7.60 5.00
N ILE A 70 -6.68 8.09 4.58
CA ILE A 70 -6.57 8.99 3.42
C ILE A 70 -5.98 8.32 2.18
N ARG A 71 -5.28 7.19 2.36
CA ARG A 71 -4.72 6.37 1.27
C ARG A 71 -4.51 4.93 1.74
N VAL A 72 -4.68 4.00 0.82
CA VAL A 72 -4.26 2.60 0.98
C VAL A 72 -3.61 2.10 -0.32
N GLY A 73 -2.87 1.00 -0.23
CA GLY A 73 -2.30 0.36 -1.40
C GLY A 73 -1.54 -0.91 -1.08
N ASN A 74 -0.92 -1.47 -2.13
CA ASN A 74 -0.04 -2.62 -2.03
C ASN A 74 1.27 -2.30 -2.77
N ASN A 75 2.40 -2.77 -2.24
CA ASN A 75 3.69 -2.73 -2.93
C ASN A 75 4.45 -4.05 -2.70
N SER A 76 5.71 -4.14 -3.15
CA SER A 76 6.55 -5.35 -3.00
C SER A 76 6.80 -5.78 -1.55
N LYS A 77 6.51 -4.90 -0.57
CA LYS A 77 6.60 -5.19 0.87
C LYS A 77 5.23 -5.55 1.49
N GLY A 78 4.15 -5.56 0.70
CA GLY A 78 2.81 -5.92 1.13
C GLY A 78 1.86 -4.73 1.20
N ALA A 79 0.74 -4.93 1.90
CA ALA A 79 -0.29 -3.92 2.10
C ALA A 79 0.21 -2.77 2.97
N TRP A 80 -0.21 -1.55 2.61
CA TRP A 80 0.08 -0.34 3.37
C TRP A 80 -1.14 0.58 3.43
N PHE A 81 -1.19 1.42 4.47
CA PHE A 81 -2.19 2.47 4.62
C PHE A 81 -1.61 3.72 5.27
N VAL A 82 -2.26 4.85 5.02
CA VAL A 82 -2.01 6.13 5.69
C VAL A 82 -3.32 6.61 6.32
N PHE A 83 -3.30 6.79 7.64
CA PHE A 83 -4.41 7.27 8.43
C PHE A 83 -4.06 8.58 9.11
N ILE A 84 -5.04 9.47 9.25
CA ILE A 84 -4.89 10.80 9.82
C ILE A 84 -5.91 11.01 10.92
N ARG A 85 -5.40 11.43 12.08
CA ARG A 85 -6.22 11.95 13.15
C ARG A 85 -6.08 13.46 13.18
N LYS A 86 -7.19 14.17 12.94
CA LYS A 86 -7.24 15.64 13.01
C LYS A 86 -6.85 16.12 14.42
N PRO A 87 -6.29 17.34 14.55
CA PRO A 87 -6.05 17.97 15.84
C PRO A 87 -7.32 17.97 16.68
N ALA A 88 -7.21 17.54 17.93
CA ALA A 88 -8.35 17.44 18.83
C ALA A 88 -7.90 17.62 20.28
N LYS A 89 -8.81 18.05 21.15
CA LYS A 89 -8.57 17.92 22.59
C LYS A 89 -8.85 16.48 22.99
N CYS A 90 -7.88 15.83 23.63
CA CYS A 90 -8.09 14.52 24.23
C CYS A 90 -7.99 14.62 25.74
N SER A 91 -8.84 13.84 26.43
CA SER A 91 -8.67 13.59 27.85
C SER A 91 -7.92 12.28 28.02
N ILE A 92 -6.82 12.32 28.76
CA ILE A 92 -6.11 11.13 29.21
C ILE A 92 -6.27 11.01 30.73
N GLU A 93 -6.35 9.78 31.21
CA GLU A 93 -6.34 9.50 32.63
C GLU A 93 -4.91 9.16 33.03
N VAL A 94 -4.34 9.96 33.93
CA VAL A 94 -2.98 9.77 34.44
C VAL A 94 -3.11 9.30 35.88
N ALA A 95 -2.47 8.17 36.18
CA ALA A 95 -2.40 7.67 37.55
C ALA A 95 -1.89 8.80 38.48
N ASP A 96 -2.53 8.94 39.65
CA ASP A 96 -2.23 9.94 40.69
C ASP A 96 -2.49 11.43 40.33
N THR A 97 -2.80 11.76 39.07
CA THR A 97 -3.15 13.15 38.65
C THR A 97 -4.61 13.29 38.24
N GLY A 98 -5.28 12.18 37.93
CA GLY A 98 -6.66 12.16 37.45
C GLY A 98 -6.76 12.50 35.96
N LYS A 99 -7.90 13.05 35.55
CA LYS A 99 -8.22 13.28 34.14
C LYS A 99 -7.63 14.61 33.65
N ILE A 100 -6.64 14.54 32.77
CA ILE A 100 -6.00 15.71 32.16
C ILE A 100 -6.55 15.88 30.74
N THR A 101 -6.96 17.09 30.38
CA THR A 101 -7.35 17.43 29.01
C THR A 101 -6.23 18.23 28.35
N MET A 102 -5.73 17.75 27.21
CA MET A 102 -4.63 18.38 26.47
C MET A 102 -4.92 18.45 24.97
N PRO A 103 -4.32 19.41 24.25
CA PRO A 103 -4.37 19.41 22.79
C PRO A 103 -3.52 18.26 22.23
N ALA A 104 -4.10 17.49 21.32
CA ALA A 104 -3.38 16.53 20.48
C ALA A 104 -3.11 17.17 19.11
N PRO A 105 -1.87 17.06 18.58
CA PRO A 105 -1.54 17.56 17.25
C PRO A 105 -2.25 16.78 16.14
N LEU A 106 -2.11 17.25 14.90
CA LEU A 106 -2.41 16.44 13.72
C LEU A 106 -1.46 15.23 13.73
N LEU A 107 -2.01 14.02 13.73
CA LEU A 107 -1.23 12.79 13.72
C LEU A 107 -1.39 12.06 12.39
N VAL A 108 -0.29 11.52 11.88
CA VAL A 108 -0.28 10.57 10.76
C VAL A 108 0.19 9.20 11.26
N PHE A 109 -0.58 8.19 10.90
CA PHE A 109 -0.33 6.78 11.18
C PHE A 109 -0.06 6.09 9.86
N ILE A 110 1.06 5.38 9.77
CA ILE A 110 1.44 4.62 8.59
C ILE A 110 1.61 3.17 9.00
N GLY A 111 0.79 2.29 8.43
CA GLY A 111 0.96 0.86 8.55
C GLY A 111 1.53 0.29 7.25
N ALA A 112 2.58 -0.52 7.34
CA ALA A 112 3.14 -1.23 6.20
C ALA A 112 3.73 -2.56 6.67
N ALA A 113 3.31 -3.68 6.08
CA ALA A 113 3.90 -5.01 6.33
C ALA A 113 3.97 -5.43 7.81
N GLY A 114 2.96 -5.05 8.62
CA GLY A 114 2.94 -5.31 10.07
C GLY A 114 3.80 -4.36 10.92
N SER A 115 4.49 -3.41 10.30
CA SER A 115 5.15 -2.29 10.99
C SER A 115 4.24 -1.07 11.04
N TYR A 116 4.19 -0.40 12.19
CA TYR A 116 3.33 0.76 12.41
C TYR A 116 4.18 1.95 12.88
N TYR A 117 3.95 3.09 12.25
CA TYR A 117 4.66 4.33 12.52
C TYR A 117 3.66 5.43 12.85
N VAL A 118 3.99 6.27 13.83
CA VAL A 118 3.17 7.41 14.24
C VAL A 118 4.03 8.66 14.26
N PHE A 119 3.55 9.71 13.60
CA PHE A 119 4.21 11.01 13.56
C PHE A 119 3.22 12.13 13.85
N ALA A 120 3.71 13.21 14.46
CA ALA A 120 2.98 14.47 14.56
C ALA A 120 3.34 15.37 13.38
N LEU A 121 2.37 16.06 12.80
CA LEU A 121 2.60 17.02 11.71
C LEU A 121 2.55 18.46 12.23
N ALA A 122 3.45 19.31 11.74
CA ALA A 122 3.52 20.73 12.09
C ALA A 122 2.28 21.57 11.70
N LYS A 123 1.45 21.04 10.79
CA LYS A 123 0.30 21.75 10.22
C LYS A 123 -1.01 21.28 10.86
N LYS A 124 -2.03 22.15 10.81
CA LYS A 124 -3.40 21.81 11.27
C LYS A 124 -4.17 20.96 10.27
N THR A 125 -3.76 20.99 9.01
CA THR A 125 -4.34 20.22 7.89
C THR A 125 -3.27 19.33 7.26
N PHE A 126 -3.71 18.19 6.70
CA PHE A 126 -2.79 17.28 6.04
C PHE A 126 -2.14 17.92 4.82
N SER A 127 -0.83 17.76 4.72
CA SER A 127 -0.01 18.16 3.58
C SER A 127 1.14 17.16 3.49
N PRO A 128 1.33 16.47 2.35
CA PRO A 128 2.42 15.52 2.17
C PRO A 128 3.80 16.15 2.44
N ASP A 129 3.93 17.45 2.19
CA ASP A 129 5.17 18.22 2.39
C ASP A 129 5.30 18.82 3.81
N ALA A 130 4.42 18.45 4.74
CA ALA A 130 4.52 18.93 6.11
C ALA A 130 5.67 18.25 6.86
N THR A 131 6.40 19.02 7.67
CA THR A 131 7.39 18.48 8.60
C THR A 131 6.72 17.51 9.57
N ALA A 132 7.27 16.29 9.62
CA ALA A 132 6.86 15.23 10.55
C ALA A 132 7.83 15.16 11.73
N TYR A 133 7.28 15.00 12.93
CA TYR A 133 8.02 14.84 14.18
C TYR A 133 7.81 13.43 14.75
N GLN A 134 8.89 12.79 15.16
CA GLN A 134 8.86 11.52 15.87
C GLN A 134 8.52 11.73 17.35
N ALA A 135 7.93 10.72 17.99
CA ALA A 135 7.75 10.73 19.43
C ALA A 135 9.11 10.73 20.17
N PRO A 136 9.23 11.43 21.31
CA PRO A 136 8.21 12.24 21.98
C PRO A 136 7.87 13.50 21.18
N PHE A 137 6.58 13.75 20.98
CA PHE A 137 6.14 14.88 20.17
C PHE A 137 6.44 16.20 20.87
N PRO A 138 6.85 17.24 20.13
CA PRO A 138 7.07 18.55 20.72
C PRO A 138 5.76 19.05 21.33
N ASN A 139 5.84 19.67 22.51
CA ASN A 139 4.72 20.42 23.08
C ASN A 139 4.39 21.56 22.10
N VAL A 140 3.35 21.36 21.30
CA VAL A 140 2.78 22.41 20.46
C VAL A 140 1.93 23.30 21.35
N ASN A 141 2.49 24.46 21.73
CA ASN A 141 1.76 25.55 22.37
C ASN A 141 0.92 26.32 21.36
#